data_AF-A0A9E4N8N8-F1
#
_entry.id   AF-A0A9E4N8N8-F1
#
_cell.length_a   1.000
_cell.length_b   1.000
_cell.length_c   1.000
_cell.angle_alpha   90.00
_cell.angle_beta   90.00
_cell.angle_gamma   90.00
#
_symmetry.space_group_name_H-M   'P 1'
#
loop_
_entity.id
_entity.type
_entity.pdbx_description
1 polymer ?
#
loop_
_entity_poly.entity_id
_entity_poly.type
_entity_poly.pdbx_seq_one_letter_code
_entity_poly.pdbx_strand_id
1 'polypeptide(L)'
;GGIVANGYTRFLVISNNRLTANSGFYGGGIRVGHSTLTHEVQGEDDEFFRRGYNSWLEDQAEDGFMAYDDAFADGMNIHHNEIIKNGGLNGAGGGISIHTGANNYRVRSNWICGNFSKGDGAGIGHLGLSRGGQILDNTIIFNESFSQTPGTKPAGAGIFVGGLAGLRIDEETGLTLSPGSGSVNILGNEIRGNLAGAGDGGGIALLNVNGEDITKDPDVFGRWYRVIVANNMLSNNVAGVAGAISLSDSVRTYIRYNTIANNDSTATGSQAFGITDPNQSIAKPAGVVARYHSATMMSLIDDDVSEEFPGSQFDDTDVRNRRDERRTFSDPISLVDNIVYHNRSFYWRNTDDPTTVVLENGLVPASCDNTTNTNCDITVVNVEDYTQDLAVLNGHTINPVHPQYGAMELRPLRNLLQTGASAVANNTYIDGYSTANNDPHNSLGPVFVNGRFNEDRNALLFPEFKVLQAAGAFDEGGNFLQVNFGPLTLLDIDGNTATADALIDYHLEAGSPAIDAAAASAGTGIYSTDIDGDARPQGARTDTGADERL
;
A
#
# COMPACT_ATOMS: atom_id res chain seq x y z
N GLY A 1 -9.35 12.74 -18.21
CA GLY A 1 -8.34 11.96 -18.94
C GLY A 1 -7.74 12.82 -20.01
N GLY A 2 -6.43 13.08 -19.95
CA GLY A 2 -5.68 13.64 -21.07
C GLY A 2 -5.63 12.66 -22.24
N ILE A 3 -5.44 11.36 -21.96
CA ILE A 3 -5.60 10.25 -22.91
C ILE A 3 -6.63 9.27 -22.35
N VAL A 4 -7.58 8.84 -23.19
CA VAL A 4 -8.62 7.88 -22.81
C VAL A 4 -8.70 6.75 -23.84
N ALA A 5 -8.39 5.53 -23.41
CA ALA A 5 -8.57 4.29 -24.16
C ALA A 5 -9.72 3.50 -23.53
N ASN A 6 -10.95 3.70 -24.04
CA ASN A 6 -12.16 3.28 -23.31
C ASN A 6 -12.46 1.78 -23.40
N GLY A 7 -12.36 1.17 -24.59
CA GLY A 7 -12.61 -0.25 -24.77
C GLY A 7 -12.23 -0.72 -26.18
N TYR A 8 -12.05 -2.03 -26.34
CA TYR A 8 -11.56 -2.70 -27.55
C TYR A 8 -10.22 -2.14 -28.07
N THR A 9 -9.38 -1.67 -27.15
CA THR A 9 -8.09 -1.02 -27.46
C THR A 9 -6.95 -1.97 -27.14
N ARG A 10 -6.72 -2.95 -28.02
CA ARG A 10 -5.64 -3.94 -27.81
C ARG A 10 -4.30 -3.44 -28.34
N PHE A 11 -3.23 -3.75 -27.61
CA PHE A 11 -1.83 -3.47 -27.97
C PHE A 11 -1.50 -2.00 -28.21
N LEU A 12 -2.28 -1.08 -27.63
CA LEU A 12 -2.00 0.35 -27.75
C LEU A 12 -0.73 0.70 -26.96
N VAL A 13 0.16 1.45 -27.61
CA VAL A 13 1.36 2.01 -27.00
C VAL A 13 1.14 3.51 -26.74
N ILE A 14 1.27 3.93 -25.49
CA ILE A 14 1.25 5.33 -25.08
C ILE A 14 2.64 5.66 -24.55
N SER A 15 3.45 6.38 -25.34
CA SER A 15 4.82 6.69 -24.94
C SER A 15 5.29 8.07 -25.34
N ASN A 16 6.26 8.60 -24.58
CA ASN A 16 6.93 9.89 -24.85
C ASN A 16 5.96 11.09 -24.87
N ASN A 17 4.90 11.03 -24.06
CA ASN A 17 3.93 12.11 -23.92
C ASN A 17 4.21 12.92 -22.66
N ARG A 18 3.83 14.20 -22.69
CA ARG A 18 3.74 15.05 -21.51
C ARG A 18 2.27 15.40 -21.25
N LEU A 19 1.74 14.94 -20.12
CA LEU A 19 0.36 15.12 -19.71
C LEU A 19 0.33 15.94 -18.43
N THR A 20 -0.11 17.19 -18.54
CA THR A 20 -0.08 18.13 -17.41
C THR A 20 -1.44 18.79 -17.20
N ALA A 21 -1.86 18.90 -15.93
CA ALA A 21 -3.07 19.64 -15.53
C ALA A 21 -4.38 19.16 -16.18
N ASN A 22 -4.46 17.88 -16.55
CA ASN A 22 -5.71 17.29 -17.02
C ASN A 22 -6.57 16.86 -15.85
N SER A 23 -7.89 16.98 -15.98
CA SER A 23 -8.85 16.44 -15.02
C SER A 23 -9.78 15.45 -15.71
N GLY A 24 -10.27 14.46 -14.98
CA GLY A 24 -11.29 13.56 -15.49
C GLY A 24 -12.06 12.85 -14.40
N PHE A 25 -13.26 12.40 -14.77
CA PHE A 25 -14.17 11.80 -13.81
C PHE A 25 -13.66 10.46 -13.30
N TYR A 26 -13.16 9.58 -14.16
CA TYR A 26 -12.66 8.23 -13.81
C TYR A 26 -11.16 8.04 -14.14
N GLY A 27 -10.41 9.14 -14.18
CA GLY A 27 -9.00 9.15 -14.51
C GLY A 27 -8.52 10.51 -15.04
N GLY A 28 -7.43 11.01 -14.48
CA GLY A 28 -6.89 12.34 -14.79
C GLY A 28 -5.97 12.36 -16.01
N GLY A 29 -4.80 11.75 -15.91
CA GLY A 29 -3.78 11.72 -16.97
C GLY A 29 -4.11 10.73 -18.09
N ILE A 30 -3.88 9.44 -17.86
CA ILE A 30 -4.20 8.35 -18.79
C ILE A 30 -5.28 7.48 -18.16
N ARG A 31 -6.36 7.18 -18.91
CA ARG A 31 -7.39 6.24 -18.48
C ARG A 31 -7.52 5.10 -19.47
N VAL A 32 -7.41 3.87 -19.00
CA VAL A 32 -7.71 2.64 -19.73
C VAL A 32 -8.96 2.00 -19.12
N GLY A 33 -9.96 1.70 -19.95
CA GLY A 33 -11.21 1.11 -19.50
C GLY A 33 -12.14 2.09 -18.77
N HIS A 34 -13.09 1.51 -18.04
CA HIS A 34 -14.09 2.23 -17.23
C HIS A 34 -14.26 1.56 -15.86
N SER A 35 -14.36 2.35 -14.79
CA SER A 35 -14.33 1.84 -13.41
C SER A 35 -15.64 1.21 -12.92
N THR A 36 -16.77 1.48 -13.58
CA THR A 36 -18.10 1.08 -13.10
C THR A 36 -19.01 0.58 -14.22
N LEU A 37 -18.45 0.17 -15.36
CA LEU A 37 -19.28 -0.28 -16.47
C LEU A 37 -19.83 -1.68 -16.17
N THR A 38 -21.15 -1.82 -16.20
CA THR A 38 -21.86 -3.06 -15.89
C THR A 38 -23.02 -3.28 -16.86
N HIS A 39 -23.40 -4.54 -17.06
CA HIS A 39 -24.60 -4.93 -17.80
C HIS A 39 -25.39 -6.00 -17.06
N GLU A 40 -26.67 -6.09 -17.41
CA GLU A 40 -27.56 -7.20 -17.06
C GLU A 40 -27.41 -8.28 -18.13
N VAL A 41 -27.03 -9.50 -17.73
CA VAL A 41 -26.79 -10.64 -18.60
C VAL A 41 -28.12 -11.15 -19.15
N GLN A 42 -28.15 -11.37 -20.46
CA GLN A 42 -29.32 -11.90 -21.19
C GLN A 42 -29.17 -13.40 -21.45
N GLY A 43 -29.02 -14.16 -20.38
CA GLY A 43 -28.89 -15.62 -20.39
C GLY A 43 -27.54 -16.14 -20.87
N GLU A 44 -27.44 -17.46 -21.03
CA GLU A 44 -26.21 -18.19 -21.37
C GLU A 44 -25.54 -17.77 -22.69
N ASP A 45 -26.27 -17.11 -23.59
CA ASP A 45 -25.78 -16.68 -24.90
C ASP A 45 -25.25 -15.22 -24.92
N ASP A 46 -25.22 -14.51 -23.79
CA ASP A 46 -24.69 -13.15 -23.72
C ASP A 46 -23.19 -13.10 -24.10
N GLU A 47 -22.89 -12.50 -25.26
CA GLU A 47 -21.53 -12.47 -25.80
C GLU A 47 -20.52 -11.76 -24.89
N PHE A 48 -20.94 -10.76 -24.11
CA PHE A 48 -20.05 -10.02 -23.22
C PHE A 48 -19.74 -10.81 -21.95
N PHE A 49 -20.75 -11.50 -21.41
CA PHE A 49 -20.57 -12.41 -20.30
C PHE A 49 -19.62 -13.57 -20.65
N ARG A 50 -19.83 -14.19 -21.82
CA ARG A 50 -19.02 -15.34 -22.30
C ARG A 50 -17.58 -14.99 -22.66
N ARG A 51 -17.35 -13.83 -23.26
CA ARG A 51 -15.99 -13.43 -23.71
C ARG A 51 -15.18 -12.71 -22.64
N GLY A 52 -15.85 -12.21 -21.59
CA GLY A 52 -15.22 -11.52 -20.49
C GLY A 52 -14.60 -12.47 -19.46
N TYR A 53 -14.23 -11.91 -18.32
CA TYR A 53 -13.64 -12.67 -17.23
C TYR A 53 -14.61 -13.66 -16.55
N ASN A 54 -15.92 -13.54 -16.80
CA ASN A 54 -17.00 -14.36 -16.27
C ASN A 54 -17.25 -15.66 -17.04
N SER A 55 -16.45 -15.96 -18.07
CA SER A 55 -16.63 -17.17 -18.91
C SER A 55 -16.59 -18.51 -18.15
N TRP A 56 -16.16 -18.52 -16.89
CA TRP A 56 -16.16 -19.72 -16.05
C TRP A 56 -17.48 -19.92 -15.30
N LEU A 57 -18.39 -18.95 -15.39
CA LEU A 57 -19.74 -18.94 -14.84
C LEU A 57 -20.77 -19.16 -15.94
N GLU A 58 -20.39 -19.66 -17.12
CA GLU A 58 -21.32 -19.84 -18.25
C GLU A 58 -22.54 -20.68 -17.84
N ASP A 59 -22.33 -21.70 -16.99
CA ASP A 59 -23.41 -22.55 -16.45
C ASP A 59 -24.27 -21.86 -15.38
N GLN A 60 -23.89 -20.66 -14.93
CA GLN A 60 -24.59 -19.82 -13.94
C GLN A 60 -25.15 -18.52 -14.56
N ALA A 61 -25.10 -18.39 -15.89
CA ALA A 61 -25.58 -17.21 -16.61
C ALA A 61 -27.12 -17.18 -16.66
N GLU A 62 -27.75 -16.80 -15.56
CA GLU A 62 -29.21 -16.58 -15.50
C GLU A 62 -29.61 -15.18 -16.01
N ASP A 63 -30.79 -15.09 -16.63
CA ASP A 63 -31.41 -13.81 -17.01
C ASP A 63 -31.55 -12.90 -15.78
N GLY A 64 -31.03 -11.67 -15.88
CA GLY A 64 -31.12 -10.67 -14.81
C GLY A 64 -29.86 -10.53 -13.95
N PHE A 65 -28.81 -11.30 -14.26
CA PHE A 65 -27.54 -11.23 -13.55
C PHE A 65 -26.76 -9.93 -13.84
N MET A 66 -26.16 -9.30 -12.83
CA MET A 66 -25.33 -8.10 -13.03
C MET A 66 -23.83 -8.44 -13.10
N ALA A 67 -23.18 -8.09 -14.22
CA ALA A 67 -21.75 -8.32 -14.46
C ALA A 67 -20.99 -7.02 -14.72
N TYR A 68 -19.69 -6.97 -14.39
CA TYR A 68 -18.81 -5.92 -14.91
C TYR A 68 -18.44 -6.20 -16.35
N ASP A 69 -18.42 -5.15 -17.16
CA ASP A 69 -17.98 -5.23 -18.55
C ASP A 69 -16.46 -5.28 -18.66
N ASP A 70 -15.99 -6.23 -19.47
CA ASP A 70 -14.59 -6.28 -19.89
C ASP A 70 -14.34 -5.19 -20.93
N ALA A 71 -13.38 -4.29 -20.67
CA ALA A 71 -13.01 -3.27 -21.63
C ALA A 71 -12.30 -3.83 -22.88
N PHE A 72 -11.82 -5.07 -22.88
CA PHE A 72 -11.02 -5.68 -23.96
C PHE A 72 -9.81 -4.81 -24.36
N ALA A 73 -9.19 -4.16 -23.38
CA ALA A 73 -8.02 -3.29 -23.53
C ALA A 73 -6.71 -4.07 -23.23
N ASP A 74 -6.51 -5.17 -23.94
CA ASP A 74 -5.42 -6.11 -23.64
C ASP A 74 -4.06 -5.63 -24.18
N GLY A 75 -2.98 -5.88 -23.44
CA GLY A 75 -1.61 -5.65 -23.89
C GLY A 75 -1.20 -4.18 -24.00
N MET A 76 -1.83 -3.31 -23.20
CA MET A 76 -1.48 -1.89 -23.13
C MET A 76 -0.03 -1.69 -22.73
N ASN A 77 0.69 -0.79 -23.40
CA ASN A 77 2.08 -0.46 -23.07
C ASN A 77 2.21 1.05 -22.86
N ILE A 78 2.30 1.47 -21.60
CA ILE A 78 2.35 2.86 -21.18
C ILE A 78 3.75 3.13 -20.64
N HIS A 79 4.58 3.86 -21.39
CA HIS A 79 5.97 4.04 -20.99
C HIS A 79 6.62 5.35 -21.37
N HIS A 80 7.60 5.81 -20.59
CA HIS A 80 8.38 7.01 -20.91
C HIS A 80 7.51 8.27 -21.05
N ASN A 81 6.43 8.36 -20.27
CA ASN A 81 5.58 9.56 -20.23
C ASN A 81 5.90 10.39 -18.98
N GLU A 82 5.72 11.71 -19.10
CA GLU A 82 5.72 12.67 -18.00
C GLU A 82 4.25 12.99 -17.65
N ILE A 83 3.77 12.57 -16.49
CA ILE A 83 2.37 12.65 -16.07
C ILE A 83 2.29 13.45 -14.77
N ILE A 84 1.98 14.74 -14.89
CA ILE A 84 2.16 15.70 -13.81
C ILE A 84 0.87 16.48 -13.50
N LYS A 85 0.52 16.62 -12.22
CA LYS A 85 -0.58 17.49 -11.77
C LYS A 85 -1.93 17.19 -12.42
N ASN A 86 -2.18 15.94 -12.77
CA ASN A 86 -3.48 15.53 -13.27
C ASN A 86 -4.41 15.16 -12.10
N GLY A 87 -5.72 15.23 -12.31
CA GLY A 87 -6.74 15.02 -11.28
C GLY A 87 -7.80 13.97 -11.66
N GLY A 88 -8.05 13.00 -10.78
CA GLY A 88 -9.17 12.06 -10.86
C GLY A 88 -10.25 12.36 -9.81
N LEU A 89 -11.54 12.29 -10.18
CA LEU A 89 -12.66 12.59 -9.27
C LEU A 89 -13.36 11.36 -8.70
N ASN A 90 -13.29 10.22 -9.37
CA ASN A 90 -13.89 8.93 -9.01
C ASN A 90 -13.03 7.78 -9.59
N GLY A 91 -13.34 6.55 -9.19
CA GLY A 91 -12.52 5.38 -9.51
C GLY A 91 -11.15 5.47 -8.83
N ALA A 92 -10.14 4.85 -9.43
CA ALA A 92 -8.75 4.95 -9.00
C ALA A 92 -7.87 5.53 -10.13
N GLY A 93 -6.78 6.20 -9.78
CA GLY A 93 -5.84 6.77 -10.75
C GLY A 93 -6.03 8.26 -10.99
N GLY A 94 -5.21 9.09 -10.37
CA GLY A 94 -5.09 10.51 -10.75
C GLY A 94 -4.20 10.69 -11.98
N GLY A 95 -3.02 10.06 -11.96
CA GLY A 95 -2.07 10.00 -13.05
C GLY A 95 -2.44 8.97 -14.11
N ILE A 96 -2.38 7.68 -13.76
CA ILE A 96 -2.75 6.56 -14.63
C ILE A 96 -3.85 5.74 -13.98
N SER A 97 -4.95 5.53 -14.69
CA SER A 97 -6.04 4.65 -14.30
C SER A 97 -6.10 3.42 -15.21
N ILE A 98 -6.06 2.24 -14.62
CA ILE A 98 -6.26 0.96 -15.27
C ILE A 98 -7.51 0.33 -14.67
N HIS A 99 -8.55 0.18 -15.48
CA HIS A 99 -9.82 -0.42 -15.05
C HIS A 99 -10.02 -1.82 -15.65
N THR A 100 -11.08 -2.51 -15.22
CA THR A 100 -11.48 -3.86 -15.65
C THR A 100 -11.29 -4.11 -17.15
N GLY A 101 -10.69 -5.26 -17.48
CA GLY A 101 -10.51 -5.70 -18.86
C GLY A 101 -9.24 -5.21 -19.54
N ALA A 102 -8.24 -4.74 -18.79
CA ALA A 102 -6.95 -4.32 -19.30
C ALA A 102 -5.88 -5.41 -19.12
N ASN A 103 -6.10 -6.63 -19.62
CA ASN A 103 -5.20 -7.74 -19.31
C ASN A 103 -3.78 -7.52 -19.89
N ASN A 104 -2.76 -7.99 -19.18
CA ASN A 104 -1.35 -7.93 -19.57
C ASN A 104 -0.84 -6.51 -19.86
N TYR A 105 -1.40 -5.50 -19.18
CA TYR A 105 -0.89 -4.14 -19.26
C TYR A 105 0.54 -4.05 -18.71
N ARG A 106 1.31 -3.12 -19.28
CA ARG A 106 2.65 -2.74 -18.81
C ARG A 106 2.70 -1.23 -18.64
N VAL A 107 2.82 -0.78 -17.40
CA VAL A 107 3.10 0.61 -17.05
C VAL A 107 4.54 0.67 -16.61
N ARG A 108 5.43 1.26 -17.43
CA ARG A 108 6.86 1.24 -17.14
C ARG A 108 7.62 2.52 -17.43
N SER A 109 8.63 2.83 -16.62
CA SER A 109 9.55 3.95 -16.90
C SER A 109 8.82 5.28 -17.13
N ASN A 110 7.76 5.56 -16.38
CA ASN A 110 7.04 6.83 -16.42
C ASN A 110 7.46 7.72 -15.24
N TRP A 111 7.41 9.03 -15.45
CA TRP A 111 7.53 10.03 -14.41
C TRP A 111 6.14 10.52 -13.99
N ILE A 112 5.69 10.14 -12.80
CA ILE A 112 4.33 10.35 -12.31
C ILE A 112 4.38 11.22 -11.05
N CYS A 113 4.13 12.51 -11.21
CA CYS A 113 4.42 13.50 -10.16
C CYS A 113 3.24 14.42 -9.84
N GLY A 114 2.93 14.59 -8.55
CA GLY A 114 1.98 15.63 -8.12
C GLY A 114 0.56 15.45 -8.61
N ASN A 115 0.15 14.24 -8.97
CA ASN A 115 -1.23 13.95 -9.40
C ASN A 115 -2.13 13.80 -8.18
N PHE A 116 -3.42 14.10 -8.36
CA PHE A 116 -4.44 14.05 -7.33
C PHE A 116 -5.52 13.04 -7.69
N SER A 117 -6.02 12.29 -6.71
CA SER A 117 -7.23 11.47 -6.86
C SER A 117 -8.16 11.68 -5.67
N LYS A 118 -9.46 11.88 -5.94
CA LYS A 118 -10.48 11.83 -4.89
C LYS A 118 -10.77 10.38 -4.46
N GLY A 119 -10.48 9.40 -5.31
CA GLY A 119 -10.48 7.99 -4.96
C GLY A 119 -9.06 7.49 -4.69
N ASP A 120 -8.86 6.18 -4.81
CA ASP A 120 -7.58 5.55 -4.55
C ASP A 120 -6.53 5.84 -5.66
N GLY A 121 -5.26 5.55 -5.39
CA GLY A 121 -4.26 5.44 -6.47
C GLY A 121 -3.93 6.76 -7.15
N ALA A 122 -3.52 7.81 -6.43
CA ALA A 122 -3.30 9.11 -7.07
C ALA A 122 -2.24 9.10 -8.18
N GLY A 123 -1.13 8.39 -7.97
CA GLY A 123 -0.14 8.11 -9.03
C GLY A 123 -0.70 7.13 -10.05
N ILE A 124 -0.82 5.86 -9.65
CA ILE A 124 -1.37 4.77 -10.46
C ILE A 124 -2.51 4.10 -9.68
N GLY A 125 -3.67 3.98 -10.31
CA GLY A 125 -4.79 3.21 -9.78
C GLY A 125 -5.16 2.06 -10.72
N HIS A 126 -4.99 0.84 -10.25
CA HIS A 126 -5.56 -0.36 -10.84
C HIS A 126 -6.82 -0.73 -10.07
N LEU A 127 -7.99 -0.67 -10.72
CA LEU A 127 -9.27 -0.92 -10.09
C LEU A 127 -10.14 -1.87 -10.94
N GLY A 128 -10.48 -3.02 -10.35
CA GLY A 128 -11.20 -4.09 -11.01
C GLY A 128 -10.29 -5.11 -11.67
N LEU A 129 -10.90 -6.12 -12.29
CA LEU A 129 -10.17 -7.31 -12.69
C LEU A 129 -9.41 -7.09 -14.01
N SER A 130 -8.07 -7.12 -13.93
CA SER A 130 -7.17 -7.15 -15.09
C SER A 130 -5.97 -8.07 -14.81
N ARG A 131 -5.84 -9.16 -15.56
CA ARG A 131 -4.87 -10.22 -15.26
C ARG A 131 -3.50 -9.95 -15.85
N GLY A 132 -2.44 -10.28 -15.13
CA GLY A 132 -1.06 -10.22 -15.65
C GLY A 132 -0.49 -8.81 -15.75
N GLY A 133 -0.97 -7.88 -14.91
CA GLY A 133 -0.52 -6.50 -14.89
C GLY A 133 0.94 -6.35 -14.44
N GLN A 134 1.65 -5.40 -15.03
CA GLN A 134 3.03 -5.07 -14.67
C GLN A 134 3.20 -3.57 -14.48
N ILE A 135 3.67 -3.16 -13.31
CA ILE A 135 4.03 -1.78 -12.96
C ILE A 135 5.53 -1.79 -12.62
N LEU A 136 6.36 -1.31 -13.55
CA LEU A 136 7.80 -1.55 -13.57
C LEU A 136 8.59 -0.23 -13.67
N ASP A 137 9.61 -0.03 -12.85
CA ASP A 137 10.63 1.01 -13.09
C ASP A 137 10.05 2.44 -13.22
N ASN A 138 8.93 2.75 -12.58
CA ASN A 138 8.34 4.08 -12.62
C ASN A 138 8.86 4.93 -11.46
N THR A 139 8.95 6.24 -11.69
CA THR A 139 9.16 7.23 -10.63
C THR A 139 7.80 7.83 -10.27
N ILE A 140 7.30 7.50 -9.08
CA ILE A 140 5.95 7.83 -8.60
C ILE A 140 6.07 8.68 -7.34
N ILE A 141 5.98 9.99 -7.51
CA ILE A 141 6.37 10.94 -6.46
C ILE A 141 5.32 12.00 -6.19
N PHE A 142 5.17 12.38 -4.92
CA PHE A 142 4.40 13.57 -4.52
C PHE A 142 2.93 13.55 -4.94
N ASN A 143 2.35 12.37 -5.20
CA ASN A 143 0.94 12.24 -5.54
C ASN A 143 0.08 12.21 -4.27
N GLU A 144 -1.17 12.68 -4.36
CA GLU A 144 -2.08 12.79 -3.22
C GLU A 144 -3.43 12.14 -3.53
N SER A 145 -3.85 11.18 -2.71
CA SER A 145 -5.22 10.65 -2.72
C SER A 145 -5.96 11.14 -1.49
N PHE A 146 -7.03 11.92 -1.69
CA PHE A 146 -7.77 12.52 -0.57
C PHE A 146 -9.22 12.85 -0.93
N SER A 147 -10.13 12.60 0.02
CA SER A 147 -11.53 12.96 -0.08
C SER A 147 -12.08 13.32 1.30
N GLN A 148 -12.63 14.53 1.41
CA GLN A 148 -13.32 15.02 2.61
C GLN A 148 -14.75 14.46 2.75
N THR A 149 -15.03 13.31 2.13
CA THR A 149 -16.38 12.73 2.16
C THR A 149 -16.47 11.77 3.34
N PRO A 150 -17.47 11.91 4.23
CA PRO A 150 -17.57 11.06 5.41
C PRO A 150 -17.58 9.58 5.09
N GLY A 151 -16.70 8.84 5.78
CA GLY A 151 -16.52 7.40 5.60
C GLY A 151 -15.76 7.00 4.33
N THR A 152 -15.29 7.94 3.51
CA THR A 152 -14.37 7.63 2.42
C THR A 152 -12.94 7.54 2.94
N LYS A 153 -12.17 6.59 2.41
CA LYS A 153 -10.79 6.31 2.83
C LYS A 153 -9.85 6.08 1.65
N PRO A 154 -9.69 7.05 0.73
CA PRO A 154 -8.75 6.93 -0.38
C PRO A 154 -7.37 6.45 0.06
N ALA A 155 -6.92 5.34 -0.52
CA ALA A 155 -5.71 4.62 -0.16
C ALA A 155 -4.74 4.56 -1.35
N GLY A 156 -3.48 4.18 -1.09
CA GLY A 156 -2.53 3.85 -2.15
C GLY A 156 -2.11 5.06 -2.98
N ALA A 157 -1.77 6.20 -2.36
CA ALA A 157 -1.53 7.44 -3.10
C ALA A 157 -0.46 7.32 -4.19
N GLY A 158 0.59 6.52 -3.95
CA GLY A 158 1.51 6.10 -5.01
C GLY A 158 0.84 5.13 -5.98
N ILE A 159 0.59 3.92 -5.51
CA ILE A 159 -0.03 2.83 -6.28
C ILE A 159 -1.19 2.23 -5.49
N PHE A 160 -2.35 2.11 -6.14
CA PHE A 160 -3.45 1.29 -5.65
C PHE A 160 -3.68 0.10 -6.59
N VAL A 161 -3.85 -1.08 -6.02
CA VAL A 161 -4.33 -2.27 -6.74
C VAL A 161 -5.50 -2.84 -5.96
N GLY A 162 -6.69 -2.82 -6.56
CA GLY A 162 -7.83 -3.44 -5.90
C GLY A 162 -8.91 -3.95 -6.81
N GLY A 163 -9.68 -4.90 -6.29
CA GLY A 163 -10.86 -5.45 -6.93
C GLY A 163 -12.07 -4.54 -6.75
N LEU A 164 -13.07 -4.76 -7.61
CA LEU A 164 -14.37 -4.08 -7.50
C LEU A 164 -15.27 -4.82 -6.49
N ALA A 165 -16.30 -4.14 -5.99
CA ALA A 165 -17.30 -4.79 -5.15
C ALA A 165 -18.03 -5.91 -5.91
N GLY A 166 -18.40 -6.98 -5.21
CA GLY A 166 -19.22 -8.03 -5.81
C GLY A 166 -20.59 -7.52 -6.26
N LEU A 167 -21.05 -8.00 -7.41
CA LEU A 167 -22.35 -7.63 -7.98
C LEU A 167 -23.40 -8.73 -7.84
N ARG A 168 -22.98 -9.92 -7.40
CA ARG A 168 -23.82 -11.11 -7.29
C ARG A 168 -23.64 -11.83 -5.97
N ILE A 169 -24.61 -12.68 -5.67
CA ILE A 169 -24.45 -13.72 -4.66
C ILE A 169 -23.86 -14.94 -5.37
N ASP A 170 -22.75 -15.44 -4.86
CA ASP A 170 -22.16 -16.70 -5.27
C ASP A 170 -23.06 -17.85 -4.77
N GLU A 171 -23.50 -18.74 -5.66
CA GLU A 171 -24.50 -19.77 -5.33
C GLU A 171 -23.97 -20.84 -4.37
N GLU A 172 -22.67 -21.12 -4.44
CA GLU A 172 -22.01 -22.15 -3.64
C GLU A 172 -21.84 -21.67 -2.19
N THR A 173 -21.31 -20.46 -2.03
CA THR A 173 -21.00 -19.89 -0.70
C THR A 173 -22.11 -19.03 -0.11
N GLY A 174 -23.06 -18.55 -0.93
CA GLY A 174 -24.07 -17.58 -0.52
C GLY A 174 -23.51 -16.17 -0.25
N LEU A 175 -22.27 -15.88 -0.65
CA LEU A 175 -21.55 -14.65 -0.37
C LEU A 175 -21.51 -13.71 -1.58
N THR A 176 -21.45 -12.39 -1.33
CA THR A 176 -21.16 -11.41 -2.39
C THR A 176 -19.66 -11.14 -2.47
N LEU A 177 -19.00 -11.80 -3.43
CA LEU A 177 -17.55 -11.82 -3.55
C LEU A 177 -17.04 -10.78 -4.56
N SER A 178 -15.88 -10.18 -4.27
CA SER A 178 -15.19 -9.34 -5.25
C SER A 178 -14.72 -10.18 -6.43
N PRO A 179 -14.83 -9.71 -7.68
CA PRO A 179 -14.14 -10.33 -8.82
C PRO A 179 -12.61 -10.35 -8.68
N GLY A 180 -12.05 -9.62 -7.71
CA GLY A 180 -10.63 -9.45 -7.51
C GLY A 180 -10.03 -8.38 -8.43
N SER A 181 -8.75 -8.11 -8.23
CA SER A 181 -7.94 -7.25 -9.13
C SER A 181 -7.28 -8.05 -10.25
N GLY A 182 -7.09 -9.36 -10.04
CA GLY A 182 -6.19 -10.14 -10.88
C GLY A 182 -4.74 -10.06 -10.40
N SER A 183 -3.86 -10.81 -11.06
CA SER A 183 -2.45 -10.83 -10.66
C SER A 183 -1.68 -9.62 -11.17
N VAL A 184 -0.93 -8.96 -10.29
CA VAL A 184 -0.13 -7.76 -10.61
C VAL A 184 1.28 -7.89 -10.05
N ASN A 185 2.28 -7.50 -10.84
CA ASN A 185 3.66 -7.34 -10.40
C ASN A 185 3.99 -5.85 -10.29
N ILE A 186 4.46 -5.41 -9.13
CA ILE A 186 4.96 -4.07 -8.83
C ILE A 186 6.45 -4.20 -8.56
N LEU A 187 7.28 -3.87 -9.54
CA LEU A 187 8.73 -4.14 -9.51
C LEU A 187 9.56 -2.89 -9.80
N GLY A 188 10.65 -2.66 -9.07
CA GLY A 188 11.65 -1.65 -9.47
C GLY A 188 11.16 -0.20 -9.39
N ASN A 189 10.05 0.12 -8.72
CA ASN A 189 9.52 1.48 -8.71
C ASN A 189 10.15 2.32 -7.58
N GLU A 190 10.42 3.59 -7.89
CA GLU A 190 10.69 4.63 -6.90
C GLU A 190 9.36 5.26 -6.47
N ILE A 191 8.94 5.05 -5.22
CA ILE A 191 7.66 5.50 -4.69
C ILE A 191 7.94 6.41 -3.49
N ARG A 192 7.93 7.74 -3.74
CA ARG A 192 8.44 8.71 -2.77
C ARG A 192 7.49 9.84 -2.47
N GLY A 193 7.30 10.14 -1.19
CA GLY A 193 6.61 11.36 -0.78
C GLY A 193 5.16 11.43 -1.25
N ASN A 194 4.48 10.30 -1.44
CA ASN A 194 3.05 10.28 -1.79
C ASN A 194 2.19 10.37 -0.51
N LEU A 195 0.99 10.94 -0.59
CA LEU A 195 0.08 11.16 0.55
C LEU A 195 -1.27 10.50 0.33
N ALA A 196 -1.54 9.43 1.08
CA ALA A 196 -2.89 8.88 1.22
C ALA A 196 -3.58 9.59 2.38
N GLY A 197 -4.12 10.79 2.14
CA GLY A 197 -4.48 11.74 3.21
C GLY A 197 -5.59 11.28 4.17
N ALA A 198 -6.42 10.31 3.77
CA ALA A 198 -7.53 9.81 4.57
C ALA A 198 -7.54 8.27 4.74
N GLY A 199 -6.66 7.55 4.04
CA GLY A 199 -6.65 6.08 4.00
C GLY A 199 -5.30 5.48 4.35
N ASP A 200 -5.18 4.19 4.05
CA ASP A 200 -3.97 3.41 4.27
C ASP A 200 -3.03 3.48 3.05
N GLY A 201 -1.78 3.03 3.25
CA GLY A 201 -0.86 2.76 2.14
C GLY A 201 -0.44 4.05 1.44
N GLY A 202 0.34 4.91 2.10
CA GLY A 202 0.85 6.12 1.48
C GLY A 202 1.59 5.83 0.16
N GLY A 203 2.36 4.74 0.13
CA GLY A 203 3.04 4.25 -1.06
C GLY A 203 2.17 3.28 -1.88
N ILE A 204 1.83 2.12 -1.31
CA ILE A 204 1.07 1.05 -1.98
C ILE A 204 -0.11 0.63 -1.10
N ALA A 205 -1.29 0.47 -1.70
CA ALA A 205 -2.43 -0.19 -1.06
C ALA A 205 -2.97 -1.32 -1.93
N LEU A 206 -3.15 -2.49 -1.31
CA LEU A 206 -3.80 -3.66 -1.89
C LEU A 206 -5.15 -3.88 -1.20
N LEU A 207 -6.23 -3.91 -1.97
CA LEU A 207 -7.59 -4.03 -1.44
C LEU A 207 -8.44 -4.98 -2.29
N ASN A 208 -9.03 -6.01 -1.69
CA ASN A 208 -9.90 -6.95 -2.42
C ASN A 208 -9.19 -7.53 -3.65
N VAL A 209 -7.92 -7.93 -3.51
CA VAL A 209 -7.18 -8.57 -4.60
C VAL A 209 -7.83 -9.91 -4.95
N ASN A 210 -8.32 -10.61 -3.91
CA ASN A 210 -8.95 -11.91 -4.00
C ASN A 210 -10.44 -11.85 -3.67
N GLY A 211 -11.17 -12.87 -4.10
CA GLY A 211 -12.60 -13.08 -3.88
C GLY A 211 -13.08 -14.27 -4.71
N GLU A 212 -13.71 -14.01 -5.85
CA GLU A 212 -14.26 -15.04 -6.76
C GLU A 212 -13.19 -16.02 -7.30
N ASP A 213 -11.90 -15.66 -7.31
CA ASP A 213 -10.83 -16.59 -7.70
C ASP A 213 -10.64 -17.74 -6.70
N ILE A 214 -11.04 -17.52 -5.44
CA ILE A 214 -11.00 -18.53 -4.40
C ILE A 214 -12.11 -19.57 -4.62
N THR A 215 -13.36 -19.15 -4.88
CA THR A 215 -14.46 -20.09 -5.17
C THR A 215 -14.32 -20.78 -6.52
N LYS A 216 -13.68 -20.11 -7.48
CA LYS A 216 -13.40 -20.70 -8.79
C LYS A 216 -12.43 -21.87 -8.72
N ASP A 217 -11.39 -21.75 -7.90
CA ASP A 217 -10.30 -22.73 -7.80
C ASP A 217 -9.96 -22.98 -6.31
N PRO A 218 -10.91 -23.48 -5.49
CA PRO A 218 -10.72 -23.59 -4.03
C PRO A 218 -9.55 -24.53 -3.73
N ASP A 219 -9.49 -25.66 -4.43
CA ASP A 219 -8.46 -26.67 -4.24
C ASP A 219 -7.13 -26.34 -4.95
N VAL A 220 -6.95 -25.13 -5.50
CA VAL A 220 -5.75 -24.79 -6.26
C VAL A 220 -5.26 -23.39 -5.89
N PHE A 221 -4.69 -23.25 -4.69
CA PHE A 221 -4.06 -22.01 -4.20
C PHE A 221 -3.10 -21.36 -5.22
N GLY A 222 -2.45 -22.18 -6.06
CA GLY A 222 -1.58 -21.73 -7.14
C GLY A 222 -2.27 -20.89 -8.23
N ARG A 223 -3.60 -20.96 -8.38
CA ARG A 223 -4.41 -20.23 -9.35
C ARG A 223 -5.01 -18.94 -8.82
N TRP A 224 -5.07 -18.77 -7.49
CA TRP A 224 -5.53 -17.54 -6.88
C TRP A 224 -4.68 -16.36 -7.30
N TYR A 225 -5.32 -15.20 -7.43
CA TYR A 225 -4.66 -13.97 -7.80
C TYR A 225 -3.58 -13.61 -6.79
N ARG A 226 -2.45 -13.16 -7.32
CA ARG A 226 -1.29 -12.80 -6.50
C ARG A 226 -0.81 -11.40 -6.82
N VAL A 227 -0.26 -10.74 -5.81
CA VAL A 227 0.50 -9.51 -6.02
C VAL A 227 1.94 -9.72 -5.58
N ILE A 228 2.89 -9.37 -6.45
CA ILE A 228 4.31 -9.25 -6.07
C ILE A 228 4.63 -7.77 -5.90
N VAL A 229 5.22 -7.43 -4.77
CA VAL A 229 5.87 -6.14 -4.52
C VAL A 229 7.34 -6.45 -4.29
N ALA A 230 8.21 -6.13 -5.25
CA ALA A 230 9.64 -6.39 -5.10
C ALA A 230 10.57 -5.37 -5.74
N ASN A 231 11.77 -5.21 -5.19
CA ASN A 231 12.78 -4.26 -5.66
C ASN A 231 12.26 -2.81 -5.73
N ASN A 232 11.26 -2.44 -4.94
CA ASN A 232 10.76 -1.08 -4.91
C ASN A 232 11.42 -0.32 -3.76
N MET A 233 11.65 0.97 -3.96
CA MET A 233 12.08 1.89 -2.92
C MET A 233 10.89 2.76 -2.53
N LEU A 234 10.39 2.54 -1.31
CA LEU A 234 9.26 3.24 -0.72
C LEU A 234 9.75 4.14 0.40
N SER A 235 9.90 5.43 0.10
CA SER A 235 10.44 6.40 1.06
C SER A 235 9.53 7.60 1.29
N ASN A 236 9.46 8.09 2.53
CA ASN A 236 8.77 9.35 2.86
C ASN A 236 7.28 9.42 2.47
N ASN A 237 6.63 8.29 2.20
CA ASN A 237 5.20 8.29 1.92
C ASN A 237 4.42 8.48 3.22
N VAL A 238 3.26 9.13 3.13
CA VAL A 238 2.45 9.49 4.29
C VAL A 238 1.07 8.86 4.14
N ALA A 239 0.62 8.16 5.19
CA ALA A 239 -0.72 7.62 5.30
C ALA A 239 -1.51 8.35 6.40
N GLY A 240 -2.74 8.73 6.07
CA GLY A 240 -3.70 9.30 7.01
C GLY A 240 -4.15 8.28 8.05
N VAL A 241 -4.15 6.99 7.70
CA VAL A 241 -4.51 5.92 8.63
C VAL A 241 -3.31 5.06 8.96
N ALA A 242 -2.82 4.19 8.06
CA ALA A 242 -1.71 3.30 8.38
C ALA A 242 -0.92 2.86 7.14
N GLY A 243 0.37 2.59 7.35
CA GLY A 243 1.23 1.86 6.43
C GLY A 243 1.73 2.63 5.20
N ALA A 244 2.98 2.36 4.83
CA ALA A 244 3.56 2.62 3.52
C ALA A 244 3.02 1.61 2.51
N ILE A 245 2.91 0.34 2.95
CA ILE A 245 2.25 -0.75 2.25
C ILE A 245 1.09 -1.23 3.12
N SER A 246 -0.12 -1.25 2.55
CA SER A 246 -1.29 -1.80 3.22
C SER A 246 -1.88 -2.99 2.47
N LEU A 247 -2.35 -3.98 3.21
CA LEU A 247 -2.93 -5.22 2.69
C LEU A 247 -4.31 -5.44 3.31
N SER A 248 -5.33 -5.57 2.48
CA SER A 248 -6.68 -5.95 2.89
C SER A 248 -7.28 -6.88 1.85
N ASP A 249 -7.85 -8.01 2.29
CA ASP A 249 -8.41 -9.05 1.42
C ASP A 249 -7.46 -9.45 0.28
N SER A 250 -6.20 -9.67 0.65
CA SER A 250 -5.08 -9.97 -0.24
C SER A 250 -4.30 -11.20 0.26
N VAL A 251 -4.85 -12.38 0.02
CA VAL A 251 -4.39 -13.66 0.62
C VAL A 251 -3.10 -14.21 0.02
N ARG A 252 -2.69 -13.73 -1.16
CA ARG A 252 -1.50 -14.23 -1.87
C ARG A 252 -0.57 -13.11 -2.30
N THR A 253 0.05 -12.48 -1.30
CA THR A 253 1.00 -11.37 -1.52
C THR A 253 2.44 -11.82 -1.26
N TYR A 254 3.37 -11.31 -2.07
CA TYR A 254 4.82 -11.49 -1.90
C TYR A 254 5.48 -10.11 -1.79
N ILE A 255 6.15 -9.84 -0.68
CA ILE A 255 6.88 -8.59 -0.42
C ILE A 255 8.35 -8.94 -0.21
N ARG A 256 9.19 -8.63 -1.20
CA ARG A 256 10.59 -9.08 -1.23
C ARG A 256 11.54 -8.00 -1.70
N TYR A 257 12.74 -7.91 -1.12
CA TYR A 257 13.79 -7.01 -1.65
C TYR A 257 13.33 -5.56 -1.79
N ASN A 258 12.39 -5.07 -0.98
CA ASN A 258 12.00 -3.66 -1.00
C ASN A 258 12.80 -2.90 0.06
N THR A 259 13.04 -1.62 -0.17
CA THR A 259 13.51 -0.67 0.84
C THR A 259 12.33 0.20 1.26
N ILE A 260 11.82 0.00 2.48
CA ILE A 260 10.63 0.68 3.02
C ILE A 260 11.07 1.53 4.21
N ALA A 261 11.38 2.79 3.94
CA ALA A 261 12.09 3.64 4.90
C ALA A 261 11.45 5.01 5.10
N ASN A 262 11.47 5.52 6.34
CA ASN A 262 11.05 6.88 6.67
C ASN A 262 9.62 7.25 6.23
N ASN A 263 8.72 6.27 6.11
CA ASN A 263 7.31 6.53 5.83
C ASN A 263 6.58 6.92 7.11
N ASP A 264 5.51 7.70 7.00
CA ASP A 264 4.78 8.24 8.13
C ASP A 264 3.33 7.76 8.15
N SER A 265 2.84 7.48 9.35
CA SER A 265 1.43 7.32 9.63
C SER A 265 1.00 8.44 10.56
N THR A 266 0.11 9.31 10.08
CA THR A 266 -0.31 10.51 10.82
C THR A 266 -1.51 10.23 11.73
N ALA A 267 -2.22 9.12 11.50
CA ALA A 267 -3.45 8.77 12.19
C ALA A 267 -4.50 9.91 12.19
N THR A 268 -4.52 10.71 11.13
CA THR A 268 -5.46 11.82 10.93
C THR A 268 -6.71 11.44 10.15
N GLY A 269 -6.75 10.27 9.52
CA GLY A 269 -7.93 9.78 8.82
C GLY A 269 -8.98 9.25 9.80
N SER A 270 -10.25 9.32 9.43
CA SER A 270 -11.39 8.89 10.27
C SER A 270 -11.23 7.54 10.95
N GLN A 271 -10.63 6.54 10.28
CA GLN A 271 -10.44 5.20 10.85
C GLN A 271 -9.39 5.12 11.97
N ALA A 272 -8.65 6.19 12.23
CA ALA A 272 -7.73 6.28 13.34
C ALA A 272 -8.39 6.83 14.62
N PHE A 273 -9.54 7.49 14.53
CA PHE A 273 -10.27 8.04 15.67
C PHE A 273 -11.15 6.98 16.32
N GLY A 274 -10.96 6.77 17.63
CA GLY A 274 -11.86 5.94 18.43
C GLY A 274 -13.16 6.68 18.77
N ILE A 275 -14.12 5.95 19.32
CA ILE A 275 -15.43 6.52 19.71
C ILE A 275 -15.40 7.31 21.03
N THR A 276 -14.30 7.26 21.78
CA THR A 276 -14.23 7.75 23.16
C THR A 276 -13.72 9.18 23.29
N ASP A 277 -12.90 9.64 22.35
CA ASP A 277 -12.29 10.97 22.39
C ASP A 277 -12.19 11.57 20.98
N PRO A 278 -13.02 12.56 20.62
CA PRO A 278 -12.92 13.23 19.33
C PRO A 278 -11.69 14.16 19.21
N ASN A 279 -11.05 14.52 20.32
CA ASN A 279 -9.88 15.41 20.33
C ASN A 279 -8.55 14.65 20.24
N GLN A 280 -8.59 13.32 20.13
CA GLN A 280 -7.40 12.50 20.03
C GLN A 280 -7.63 11.27 19.17
N SER A 281 -6.75 11.08 18.19
CA SER A 281 -6.68 9.85 17.40
C SER A 281 -5.83 8.77 18.08
N ILE A 282 -5.94 7.54 17.60
CA ILE A 282 -5.11 6.42 18.05
C ILE A 282 -3.96 6.27 17.06
N ALA A 283 -2.72 6.35 17.55
CA ALA A 283 -1.52 6.15 16.73
C ALA A 283 -1.59 4.86 15.92
N LYS A 284 -1.04 4.88 14.72
CA LYS A 284 -1.10 3.76 13.77
C LYS A 284 0.26 3.45 13.15
N PRO A 285 0.53 2.16 12.86
CA PRO A 285 1.79 1.70 12.27
C PRO A 285 2.01 2.27 10.86
N ALA A 286 3.27 2.46 10.47
CA ALA A 286 3.64 3.21 9.28
C ALA A 286 4.41 2.41 8.22
N GLY A 287 4.97 1.24 8.53
CA GLY A 287 5.68 0.42 7.54
C GLY A 287 4.75 -0.49 6.75
N VAL A 288 4.87 -1.81 6.93
CA VAL A 288 3.97 -2.80 6.29
C VAL A 288 2.84 -3.15 7.25
N VAL A 289 1.60 -2.96 6.79
CA VAL A 289 0.40 -3.15 7.59
C VAL A 289 -0.53 -4.14 6.91
N ALA A 290 -0.85 -5.23 7.60
CA ALA A 290 -1.88 -6.16 7.16
C ALA A 290 -3.16 -5.97 7.98
N ARG A 291 -4.30 -6.02 7.31
CA ARG A 291 -5.61 -5.96 7.96
C ARG A 291 -6.22 -7.34 8.06
N TYR A 292 -6.98 -7.52 9.14
CA TYR A 292 -7.96 -8.60 9.23
C TYR A 292 -8.83 -8.60 7.98
N HIS A 293 -9.19 -9.81 7.56
CA HIS A 293 -10.07 -10.00 6.43
C HIS A 293 -11.44 -9.38 6.70
N SER A 294 -12.12 -8.95 5.62
CA SER A 294 -13.53 -8.59 5.72
C SER A 294 -14.34 -9.80 6.21
N ALA A 295 -15.52 -9.56 6.79
CA ALA A 295 -16.40 -10.65 7.25
C ALA A 295 -16.71 -11.65 6.13
N THR A 296 -16.93 -11.15 4.92
CA THR A 296 -17.14 -11.97 3.73
C THR A 296 -15.91 -12.83 3.41
N MET A 297 -14.72 -12.24 3.40
CA MET A 297 -13.48 -12.98 3.11
C MET A 297 -13.13 -13.99 4.21
N MET A 298 -13.37 -13.67 5.49
CA MET A 298 -13.19 -14.63 6.58
C MET A 298 -14.13 -15.83 6.45
N SER A 299 -15.41 -15.63 6.12
CA SER A 299 -16.36 -16.73 5.90
C SER A 299 -15.92 -17.61 4.73
N LEU A 300 -15.54 -16.99 3.61
CA LEU A 300 -15.08 -17.70 2.41
C LEU A 300 -13.88 -18.62 2.70
N ILE A 301 -12.93 -18.13 3.50
CA ILE A 301 -11.71 -18.88 3.81
C ILE A 301 -11.95 -19.94 4.90
N ASP A 302 -12.92 -19.74 5.78
CA ASP A 302 -13.21 -20.68 6.87
C ASP A 302 -14.01 -21.91 6.39
N ASP A 303 -14.93 -21.71 5.44
CA ASP A 303 -15.88 -22.75 4.98
C ASP A 303 -15.28 -23.73 3.96
N ASP A 304 -14.40 -23.32 3.02
CA ASP A 304 -14.05 -24.16 1.86
C ASP A 304 -12.55 -24.48 1.63
N VAL A 305 -11.59 -23.66 2.08
CA VAL A 305 -10.17 -23.77 1.62
C VAL A 305 -9.17 -24.13 2.70
N SER A 306 -9.75 -24.46 3.84
CA SER A 306 -9.15 -24.70 5.10
C SER A 306 -7.93 -25.65 5.06
N GLU A 307 -8.03 -26.74 4.31
CA GLU A 307 -7.03 -27.82 4.30
C GLU A 307 -5.97 -27.72 3.20
N GLU A 308 -6.02 -26.70 2.33
CA GLU A 308 -5.16 -26.62 1.13
C GLU A 308 -4.30 -25.35 1.03
N PHE A 309 -4.31 -24.52 2.09
CA PHE A 309 -3.30 -23.48 2.20
C PHE A 309 -1.90 -24.08 2.04
N PRO A 310 -0.93 -23.40 1.40
CA PRO A 310 0.43 -23.93 1.24
C PRO A 310 1.06 -24.39 2.57
N GLY A 311 0.58 -23.85 3.70
CA GLY A 311 0.90 -24.27 5.06
C GLY A 311 0.49 -25.67 5.46
N SER A 312 -0.65 -26.20 4.97
CA SER A 312 -1.16 -27.53 5.35
C SER A 312 -0.35 -28.69 4.75
N GLN A 313 0.45 -28.41 3.71
CA GLN A 313 1.43 -29.36 3.16
C GLN A 313 2.77 -29.34 3.91
N PHE A 314 2.96 -28.39 4.82
CA PHE A 314 4.10 -28.36 5.72
C PHE A 314 3.70 -28.96 7.06
N ASP A 315 4.63 -29.65 7.72
CA ASP A 315 4.45 -30.19 9.07
C ASP A 315 3.95 -29.08 10.02
N ASP A 316 3.13 -29.42 11.02
CA ASP A 316 2.66 -28.47 12.05
C ASP A 316 3.83 -27.85 12.85
N THR A 317 5.03 -28.44 12.74
CA THR A 317 6.28 -27.89 13.28
C THR A 317 7.02 -26.94 12.33
N ASP A 318 6.59 -26.83 11.07
CA ASP A 318 7.18 -25.91 10.09
C ASP A 318 6.73 -24.49 10.38
N VAL A 319 7.72 -23.67 10.64
CA VAL A 319 7.67 -22.22 10.79
C VAL A 319 7.09 -21.48 9.56
N ARG A 320 6.88 -22.14 8.43
CA ARG A 320 6.20 -21.59 7.25
C ARG A 320 4.70 -21.91 7.20
N ASN A 321 4.23 -22.82 8.07
CA ASN A 321 2.83 -23.11 8.26
C ASN A 321 2.18 -21.95 9.04
N ARG A 322 1.59 -21.01 8.29
CA ARG A 322 0.84 -19.85 8.80
C ARG A 322 -0.63 -19.92 8.37
N ARG A 323 -1.21 -21.13 8.45
CA ARG A 323 -2.59 -21.38 8.02
C ARG A 323 -3.56 -20.46 8.78
N ASP A 324 -3.46 -20.44 10.11
CA ASP A 324 -4.41 -19.71 10.97
C ASP A 324 -4.34 -18.20 10.75
N GLU A 325 -3.14 -17.65 10.55
CA GLU A 325 -2.95 -16.24 10.23
C GLU A 325 -3.55 -15.88 8.87
N ARG A 326 -3.33 -16.71 7.85
CA ARG A 326 -3.88 -16.49 6.49
C ARG A 326 -5.40 -16.57 6.43
N ARG A 327 -6.05 -17.24 7.38
CA ARG A 327 -7.51 -17.19 7.53
C ARG A 327 -8.00 -15.90 8.16
N THR A 328 -7.18 -15.34 9.03
CA THR A 328 -7.59 -14.25 9.92
C THR A 328 -7.33 -12.90 9.27
N PHE A 329 -6.20 -12.74 8.60
CA PHE A 329 -5.75 -11.48 8.01
C PHE A 329 -4.95 -11.70 6.74
N SER A 330 -4.70 -10.61 6.00
CA SER A 330 -3.91 -10.63 4.76
C SER A 330 -2.41 -10.86 5.01
N ASP A 331 -2.07 -12.04 5.51
CA ASP A 331 -0.70 -12.48 5.77
C ASP A 331 0.06 -12.71 4.45
N PRO A 332 1.15 -11.98 4.18
CA PRO A 332 1.97 -12.23 3.01
C PRO A 332 2.49 -13.67 3.02
N ILE A 333 2.39 -14.35 1.88
CA ILE A 333 3.04 -15.66 1.68
C ILE A 333 4.55 -15.54 1.88
N SER A 334 5.10 -14.37 1.61
CA SER A 334 6.51 -14.09 1.76
C SER A 334 6.72 -12.64 2.12
N LEU A 335 7.28 -12.39 3.29
CA LEU A 335 7.80 -11.08 3.71
C LEU A 335 9.29 -11.27 4.03
N VAL A 336 10.16 -11.09 3.04
CA VAL A 336 11.55 -11.57 3.11
C VAL A 336 12.54 -10.67 2.41
N ASP A 337 13.75 -10.55 2.97
CA ASP A 337 14.86 -9.80 2.38
C ASP A 337 14.51 -8.33 2.08
N ASN A 338 13.59 -7.71 2.82
CA ASN A 338 13.32 -6.28 2.73
C ASN A 338 14.15 -5.51 3.78
N ILE A 339 14.42 -4.24 3.51
CA ILE A 339 14.78 -3.26 4.53
C ILE A 339 13.49 -2.57 4.96
N VAL A 340 13.17 -2.59 6.26
CA VAL A 340 12.06 -1.84 6.84
C VAL A 340 12.62 -1.01 8.00
N TYR A 341 12.62 0.30 7.86
CA TYR A 341 13.43 1.17 8.71
C TYR A 341 12.78 2.54 8.96
N HIS A 342 12.74 2.98 10.22
CA HIS A 342 12.25 4.32 10.59
C HIS A 342 10.85 4.65 10.03
N ASN A 343 9.92 3.70 9.98
CA ASN A 343 8.56 4.06 9.61
C ASN A 343 7.83 4.61 10.83
N ARG A 344 7.57 5.91 10.85
CA ARG A 344 7.20 6.69 12.03
C ARG A 344 5.70 6.74 12.25
N SER A 345 5.29 6.43 13.48
CA SER A 345 3.89 6.45 13.92
C SER A 345 3.62 7.72 14.73
N PHE A 346 2.58 8.45 14.34
CA PHE A 346 2.07 9.62 15.05
C PHE A 346 0.59 9.43 15.41
N TYR A 347 0.10 10.30 16.29
CA TYR A 347 -1.32 10.55 16.49
C TYR A 347 -1.58 12.05 16.49
N TRP A 348 -2.76 12.45 16.01
CA TRP A 348 -3.25 13.80 16.15
C TRP A 348 -3.91 14.02 17.52
N ARG A 349 -3.66 15.20 18.10
CA ARG A 349 -4.32 15.66 19.33
C ARG A 349 -4.62 17.17 19.28
N ASN A 350 -5.76 17.54 19.88
CA ASN A 350 -6.12 18.90 20.28
C ASN A 350 -6.05 19.01 21.82
N THR A 351 -5.24 19.94 22.33
CA THR A 351 -5.08 20.18 23.79
C THR A 351 -5.87 21.37 24.30
N ASP A 352 -6.56 22.11 23.43
CA ASP A 352 -7.38 23.25 23.84
C ASP A 352 -8.64 22.82 24.60
N ASP A 353 -9.16 23.74 25.41
CA ASP A 353 -10.48 23.58 26.02
C ASP A 353 -11.53 23.50 24.89
N PRO A 354 -12.44 22.50 24.89
CA PRO A 354 -13.49 22.33 23.88
C PRO A 354 -14.40 23.55 23.66
N THR A 355 -14.40 24.51 24.58
CA THR A 355 -15.17 25.76 24.51
C THR A 355 -14.38 26.94 23.93
N THR A 356 -13.08 26.78 23.71
CA THR A 356 -12.16 27.82 23.24
C THR A 356 -11.83 27.67 21.76
N VAL A 357 -11.12 28.67 21.20
CA VAL A 357 -10.62 28.55 19.82
C VAL A 357 -9.48 27.54 19.82
N VAL A 358 -9.49 26.64 18.84
CA VAL A 358 -8.43 25.65 18.66
C VAL A 358 -7.16 26.36 18.17
N LEU A 359 -6.11 26.35 18.98
CA LEU A 359 -4.80 26.98 18.79
C LEU A 359 -3.64 26.00 19.07
N GLU A 360 -3.83 25.04 19.99
CA GLU A 360 -2.85 24.06 20.43
C GLU A 360 -3.26 22.65 19.93
N ASN A 361 -2.99 22.37 18.66
CA ASN A 361 -3.21 21.06 18.06
C ASN A 361 -2.05 20.66 17.16
N GLY A 362 -1.86 19.36 16.95
CA GLY A 362 -0.81 18.86 16.07
C GLY A 362 -0.63 17.35 16.12
N LEU A 363 0.33 16.89 15.32
CA LEU A 363 0.81 15.52 15.36
C LEU A 363 1.78 15.34 16.52
N VAL A 364 1.62 14.23 17.22
CA VAL A 364 2.41 13.85 18.39
C VAL A 364 3.02 12.47 18.13
N PRO A 365 4.32 12.25 18.41
CA PRO A 365 4.94 10.93 18.28
C PRO A 365 4.21 9.85 19.11
N ALA A 366 4.09 8.62 18.60
CA ALA A 366 3.34 7.56 19.27
C ALA A 366 3.88 7.15 20.66
N SER A 367 5.16 7.39 20.94
CA SER A 367 5.77 7.15 22.25
C SER A 367 5.42 8.20 23.31
N CYS A 368 4.82 9.31 22.90
CA CYS A 368 4.56 10.45 23.76
C CYS A 368 3.18 10.37 24.40
N ASP A 369 3.15 10.43 25.74
CA ASP A 369 1.97 10.70 26.55
C ASP A 369 2.16 12.02 27.29
N ASN A 370 1.43 13.07 26.87
CA ASN A 370 1.56 14.42 27.43
C ASN A 370 1.00 14.58 28.86
N THR A 371 0.48 13.52 29.47
CA THR A 371 0.05 13.52 30.87
C THR A 371 1.20 13.26 31.85
N THR A 372 2.30 12.65 31.38
CA THR A 372 3.47 12.29 32.20
C THR A 372 4.81 12.68 31.59
N ASN A 373 4.90 12.81 30.26
CA ASN A 373 6.10 13.22 29.54
C ASN A 373 5.97 14.69 29.11
N THR A 374 6.88 15.55 29.58
CA THR A 374 6.87 16.99 29.31
C THR A 374 7.62 17.39 28.04
N ASN A 375 8.23 16.43 27.33
CA ASN A 375 9.03 16.73 26.14
C ASN A 375 8.59 15.87 24.95
N CYS A 376 7.41 16.19 24.41
CA CYS A 376 6.83 15.58 23.21
C CYS A 376 7.27 16.29 21.92
N ASP A 377 8.44 16.94 21.96
CA ASP A 377 9.06 17.60 20.82
C ASP A 377 9.76 16.55 19.95
N ILE A 378 9.41 16.49 18.67
CA ILE A 378 9.99 15.55 17.69
C ILE A 378 11.51 15.72 17.53
N THR A 379 12.05 16.88 17.87
CA THR A 379 13.49 17.15 17.84
C THR A 379 14.24 16.52 19.02
N VAL A 380 13.52 16.07 20.05
CA VAL A 380 14.10 15.49 21.27
C VAL A 380 13.72 14.02 21.46
N VAL A 381 12.53 13.60 21.03
CA VAL A 381 12.10 12.21 21.09
C VAL A 381 12.91 11.39 20.11
N ASN A 382 13.47 10.28 20.56
CA ASN A 382 14.22 9.41 19.67
C ASN A 382 13.28 8.76 18.65
N VAL A 383 13.63 8.81 17.37
CA VAL A 383 12.83 8.24 16.26
C VAL A 383 12.54 6.76 16.44
N GLU A 384 13.45 6.06 17.09
CA GLU A 384 13.33 4.66 17.51
C GLU A 384 12.09 4.39 18.37
N ASP A 385 11.72 5.34 19.23
CA ASP A 385 10.68 5.14 20.23
C ASP A 385 9.28 5.17 19.62
N TYR A 386 9.11 5.86 18.48
CA TYR A 386 7.83 5.98 17.78
C TYR A 386 7.86 5.39 16.37
N THR A 387 8.83 4.53 16.07
CA THR A 387 8.83 3.72 14.86
C THR A 387 7.95 2.49 15.03
N GLN A 388 7.09 2.23 14.04
CA GLN A 388 6.25 1.04 13.93
C GLN A 388 6.30 0.48 12.51
N ASP A 389 7.28 -0.37 12.28
CA ASP A 389 7.62 -0.93 10.97
C ASP A 389 6.65 -2.00 10.47
N LEU A 390 6.12 -2.83 11.36
CA LEU A 390 5.26 -3.97 11.00
C LEU A 390 4.10 -4.08 11.98
N ALA A 391 2.90 -4.34 11.45
CA ALA A 391 1.74 -4.58 12.29
C ALA A 391 0.61 -5.32 11.57
N VAL A 392 -0.22 -6.00 12.37
CA VAL A 392 -1.55 -6.46 11.98
C VAL A 392 -2.59 -5.56 12.64
N LEU A 393 -3.61 -5.13 11.88
CA LEU A 393 -4.70 -4.31 12.38
C LEU A 393 -6.05 -5.02 12.34
N ASN A 394 -6.80 -4.93 13.43
CA ASN A 394 -8.23 -5.21 13.48
C ASN A 394 -8.97 -3.99 14.05
N GLY A 395 -9.61 -3.23 13.18
CA GLY A 395 -10.14 -1.91 13.53
C GLY A 395 -9.03 -1.02 14.10
N HIS A 396 -9.17 -0.62 15.36
CA HIS A 396 -8.17 0.20 16.04
C HIS A 396 -7.09 -0.61 16.78
N THR A 397 -7.28 -1.91 16.95
CA THR A 397 -6.35 -2.77 17.69
C THR A 397 -5.14 -3.12 16.84
N ILE A 398 -3.95 -2.87 17.37
CA ILE A 398 -2.65 -3.22 16.78
C ILE A 398 -2.21 -4.56 17.37
N ASN A 399 -1.76 -5.48 16.51
CA ASN A 399 -1.35 -6.84 16.84
C ASN A 399 -2.36 -7.54 17.75
N PRO A 400 -3.61 -7.69 17.30
CA PRO A 400 -4.68 -8.28 18.10
C PRO A 400 -4.38 -9.73 18.48
N VAL A 401 -4.92 -10.17 19.62
CA VAL A 401 -4.90 -11.57 20.04
C VAL A 401 -6.21 -12.23 19.60
N HIS A 402 -6.12 -13.19 18.69
CA HIS A 402 -7.26 -14.00 18.27
C HIS A 402 -7.66 -14.98 19.39
N PRO A 403 -8.95 -15.12 19.72
CA PRO A 403 -9.40 -15.98 20.82
C PRO A 403 -8.99 -17.45 20.70
N GLN A 404 -8.89 -17.96 19.47
CA GLN A 404 -8.57 -19.37 19.19
C GLN A 404 -7.09 -19.61 18.85
N TYR A 405 -6.43 -18.62 18.22
CA TYR A 405 -5.13 -18.84 17.55
C TYR A 405 -3.99 -18.03 18.19
N GLY A 406 -4.29 -17.14 19.15
CA GLY A 406 -3.26 -16.33 19.83
C GLY A 406 -2.90 -15.05 19.08
N ALA A 407 -1.69 -14.54 19.30
CA ALA A 407 -1.26 -13.25 18.78
C ALA A 407 -1.17 -13.24 17.24
N MET A 408 -1.72 -12.20 16.62
CA MET A 408 -1.67 -12.00 15.18
C MET A 408 -0.59 -10.98 14.83
N GLU A 409 0.48 -11.46 14.23
CA GLU A 409 1.66 -10.68 13.87
C GLU A 409 2.16 -11.01 12.47
N LEU A 410 2.78 -10.04 11.79
CA LEU A 410 3.52 -10.31 10.57
C LEU A 410 4.78 -11.10 10.89
N ARG A 411 5.18 -12.01 9.99
CA ARG A 411 6.38 -12.83 10.16
C ARG A 411 7.44 -12.45 9.13
N PRO A 412 8.25 -11.41 9.41
CA PRO A 412 9.40 -11.09 8.57
C PRO A 412 10.44 -12.22 8.66
N LEU A 413 10.96 -12.67 7.53
CA LEU A 413 12.08 -13.62 7.46
C LEU A 413 13.27 -12.93 6.79
N ARG A 414 14.43 -12.82 7.47
CA ARG A 414 15.63 -12.16 6.91
C ARG A 414 15.39 -10.74 6.38
N ASN A 415 14.50 -10.01 7.02
CA ASN A 415 14.37 -8.58 6.75
C ASN A 415 15.37 -7.86 7.65
N LEU A 416 15.97 -6.79 7.14
CA LEU A 416 16.68 -5.84 7.97
C LEU A 416 15.63 -4.92 8.60
N LEU A 417 15.41 -5.10 9.89
CA LEU A 417 14.51 -4.29 10.71
C LEU A 417 15.34 -3.45 11.67
N GLN A 418 14.76 -2.35 12.14
CA GLN A 418 15.29 -1.59 13.25
C GLN A 418 15.29 -2.38 14.57
N THR A 419 16.30 -2.17 15.41
CA THR A 419 16.36 -2.72 16.78
C THR A 419 16.13 -1.64 17.84
N GLY A 420 14.86 -1.41 18.20
CA GLY A 420 14.44 -0.61 19.36
C GLY A 420 13.62 -1.43 20.37
N ALA A 421 13.20 -0.85 21.50
CA ALA A 421 12.47 -1.58 22.57
C ALA A 421 11.16 -2.26 22.10
N SER A 422 10.58 -1.79 20.98
CA SER A 422 9.43 -2.42 20.31
C SER A 422 9.82 -3.56 19.35
N ALA A 423 11.07 -3.62 18.91
CA ALA A 423 11.62 -4.68 18.04
C ALA A 423 11.89 -6.00 18.78
N VAL A 424 11.91 -5.97 20.12
CA VAL A 424 12.25 -7.14 20.96
C VAL A 424 11.06 -8.11 21.11
N ALA A 425 9.82 -7.66 20.85
CA ALA A 425 8.63 -8.52 20.96
C ALA A 425 8.30 -9.29 19.67
N ASN A 426 8.58 -8.72 18.50
CA ASN A 426 8.15 -9.26 17.19
C ASN A 426 9.23 -10.07 16.45
N ASN A 427 10.41 -10.29 17.08
CA ASN A 427 11.55 -10.90 16.40
C ASN A 427 11.96 -12.23 17.05
N THR A 428 11.07 -13.23 16.96
CA THR A 428 11.48 -14.62 17.19
C THR A 428 12.14 -15.14 15.91
N TYR A 429 13.44 -14.80 15.82
CA TYR A 429 14.43 -15.11 14.79
C TYR A 429 14.31 -16.48 14.10
N ILE A 430 14.45 -16.49 12.77
CA ILE A 430 15.10 -17.61 12.04
C ILE A 430 16.09 -17.02 11.04
N ASP A 431 17.34 -16.89 11.52
CA ASP A 431 18.65 -16.59 10.88
C ASP A 431 18.73 -15.45 9.86
N GLY A 432 19.40 -14.30 10.08
CA GLY A 432 20.36 -13.94 11.12
C GLY A 432 20.68 -12.43 11.20
N TYR A 433 20.64 -11.92 12.43
CA TYR A 433 21.43 -10.84 13.02
C TYR A 433 21.35 -11.03 14.53
N SER A 434 22.43 -11.50 15.12
CA SER A 434 22.51 -11.88 16.53
C SER A 434 21.94 -10.80 17.45
N THR A 435 20.98 -11.14 18.30
CA THR A 435 20.47 -10.30 19.42
C THR A 435 21.45 -10.25 20.60
N ALA A 436 22.76 -10.37 20.36
CA ALA A 436 23.72 -10.06 21.41
C ALA A 436 23.79 -8.54 21.55
N ASN A 437 23.34 -8.02 22.70
CA ASN A 437 23.41 -6.60 23.10
C ASN A 437 24.83 -5.95 23.07
N ASN A 438 25.85 -6.64 22.54
CA ASN A 438 27.23 -6.19 22.43
C ASN A 438 27.81 -6.38 21.01
N ASP A 439 27.00 -6.62 19.97
CA ASP A 439 27.48 -6.56 18.59
C ASP A 439 27.55 -5.09 18.12
N PRO A 440 28.75 -4.54 17.80
CA PRO A 440 28.90 -3.16 17.33
C PRO A 440 28.19 -2.86 16.00
N HIS A 441 27.68 -3.89 15.32
CA HIS A 441 26.89 -3.73 14.10
C HIS A 441 25.36 -3.63 14.36
N ASN A 442 24.89 -3.95 15.56
CA ASN A 442 23.48 -3.84 15.97
C ASN A 442 23.07 -2.38 16.30
N SER A 443 23.94 -1.41 16.03
CA SER A 443 23.73 0.02 16.27
C SER A 443 23.79 0.88 15.00
N LEU A 444 23.85 0.28 13.81
CA LEU A 444 24.17 1.01 12.57
C LEU A 444 23.04 1.14 11.55
N GLY A 445 21.90 0.45 11.71
CA GLY A 445 20.80 0.49 10.74
C GLY A 445 21.25 0.13 9.31
N PRO A 446 20.37 0.26 8.29
CA PRO A 446 20.80 0.29 6.90
C PRO A 446 21.59 1.59 6.68
N VAL A 447 22.90 1.49 6.48
CA VAL A 447 23.73 2.67 6.16
C VAL A 447 23.44 3.05 4.71
N PHE A 448 22.75 4.17 4.52
CA PHE A 448 22.38 4.72 3.21
C PHE A 448 23.29 5.88 2.82
N VAL A 449 23.44 6.11 1.51
CA VAL A 449 24.24 7.23 0.98
C VAL A 449 23.71 8.58 1.48
N ASN A 450 22.40 8.78 1.37
CA ASN A 450 21.75 9.99 1.85
C ASN A 450 20.25 9.78 2.13
N GLY A 451 19.96 8.94 3.13
CA GLY A 451 18.59 8.72 3.62
C GLY A 451 18.04 9.95 4.34
N ARG A 452 16.82 10.38 4.00
CA ARG A 452 16.20 11.60 4.54
C ARG A 452 14.75 11.37 4.92
N PHE A 453 14.29 11.93 6.04
CA PHE A 453 12.89 11.88 6.46
C PHE A 453 12.13 13.20 6.20
N ASN A 454 10.79 13.16 6.21
CA ASN A 454 9.95 14.36 6.14
C ASN A 454 10.01 15.16 7.44
N GLU A 455 10.18 16.47 7.32
CA GLU A 455 10.14 17.48 8.38
C GLU A 455 8.76 18.18 8.43
N ASP A 456 8.58 19.00 9.45
CA ASP A 456 7.40 19.85 9.57
C ASP A 456 7.37 20.90 8.45
N ARG A 457 6.16 21.23 8.01
CA ARG A 457 5.92 22.50 7.30
C ARG A 457 5.17 23.42 8.24
N ASN A 458 5.65 24.66 8.37
CA ASN A 458 4.92 25.73 9.07
C ASN A 458 3.44 25.69 8.69
N ALA A 459 2.58 25.40 9.68
CA ALA A 459 1.15 25.27 9.47
C ALA A 459 0.58 26.61 8.99
N LEU A 460 -0.07 26.61 7.82
CA LEU A 460 -0.95 27.72 7.45
C LEU A 460 -2.26 27.51 8.22
N LEU A 461 -2.40 28.19 9.37
CA LEU A 461 -3.69 28.25 10.07
C LEU A 461 -4.67 29.05 9.20
N PHE A 462 -5.62 28.36 8.59
CA PHE A 462 -6.82 29.01 8.08
C PHE A 462 -7.84 29.08 9.21
N PRO A 463 -8.17 30.27 9.75
CA PRO A 463 -9.26 30.39 10.69
C PRO A 463 -10.56 30.01 9.99
N GLU A 464 -11.17 28.91 10.42
CA GLU A 464 -12.42 28.43 9.84
C GLU A 464 -13.55 29.43 10.10
N PHE A 465 -14.39 29.68 9.08
CA PHE A 465 -15.51 30.60 9.19
C PHE A 465 -16.58 30.02 10.13
N LYS A 466 -16.73 30.63 11.30
CA LYS A 466 -17.85 30.33 12.21
C LYS A 466 -19.15 30.90 11.60
N VAL A 467 -20.12 30.00 11.43
CA VAL A 467 -21.53 30.20 11.03
C VAL A 467 -21.83 29.94 9.53
N LEU A 468 -22.10 28.66 9.23
CA LEU A 468 -23.44 28.21 8.84
C LEU A 468 -23.61 26.72 9.18
N GLN A 469 -24.75 26.41 9.79
CA GLN A 469 -25.13 25.12 10.36
C GLN A 469 -25.08 24.01 9.29
N ALA A 470 -24.09 23.12 9.35
CA ALA A 470 -24.04 21.86 8.62
C ALA A 470 -24.19 20.72 9.63
N ALA A 471 -25.03 19.73 9.31
CA ALA A 471 -25.15 18.52 10.12
C ALA A 471 -23.76 17.90 10.29
N GLY A 472 -23.34 17.70 11.54
CA GLY A 472 -22.00 17.23 11.87
C GLY A 472 -21.70 15.94 11.11
N ALA A 473 -20.64 15.97 10.30
CA ALA A 473 -19.98 14.77 9.86
C ALA A 473 -19.17 14.21 11.04
N PHE A 474 -19.25 12.90 11.27
CA PHE A 474 -18.60 12.20 12.38
C PHE A 474 -17.18 11.71 12.03
N ASP A 475 -16.64 12.08 10.88
CA ASP A 475 -15.31 11.69 10.41
C ASP A 475 -14.20 12.58 11.03
N GLU A 476 -13.02 12.00 11.28
CA GLU A 476 -11.87 12.66 11.93
C GLU A 476 -12.16 13.25 13.33
N GLY A 477 -13.06 12.61 14.08
CA GLY A 477 -13.52 13.13 15.37
C GLY A 477 -14.39 14.39 15.25
N GLY A 478 -14.86 14.72 14.04
CA GLY A 478 -15.54 15.97 13.72
C GLY A 478 -14.59 17.14 13.44
N ASN A 479 -13.28 16.87 13.30
CA ASN A 479 -12.27 17.88 12.99
C ASN A 479 -11.90 17.80 11.50
N PHE A 480 -12.02 18.89 10.74
CA PHE A 480 -11.62 18.92 9.33
C PHE A 480 -10.08 18.92 9.21
N LEU A 481 -9.45 17.74 9.31
CA LEU A 481 -7.99 17.59 9.29
C LEU A 481 -7.46 17.38 7.87
N GLN A 482 -6.46 18.17 7.50
CA GLN A 482 -5.66 17.96 6.30
C GLN A 482 -4.18 18.10 6.64
N VAL A 483 -3.41 17.04 6.40
CA VAL A 483 -1.97 17.03 6.64
C VAL A 483 -1.23 17.63 5.46
N ASN A 484 -0.29 18.52 5.76
CA ASN A 484 0.73 18.96 4.83
C ASN A 484 2.09 18.51 5.37
N PHE A 485 2.93 17.93 4.51
CA PHE A 485 4.26 17.42 4.87
C PHE A 485 5.29 17.91 3.85
N GLY A 486 6.57 17.86 4.21
CA GLY A 486 7.65 18.23 3.31
C GLY A 486 9.03 17.99 3.94
N PRO A 487 10.10 18.47 3.30
CA PRO A 487 10.10 19.05 1.96
C PRO A 487 9.78 18.00 0.89
N LEU A 488 8.95 18.36 -0.10
CA LEU A 488 8.73 17.55 -1.30
C LEU A 488 9.86 17.83 -2.28
N THR A 489 10.99 17.17 -2.08
CA THR A 489 12.22 17.38 -2.84
C THR A 489 12.88 16.04 -3.15
N LEU A 490 13.59 15.99 -4.29
CA LEU A 490 14.50 14.89 -4.61
C LEU A 490 15.94 15.22 -4.21
N LEU A 491 16.22 16.51 -3.99
CA LEU A 491 17.49 17.03 -3.53
C LEU A 491 17.50 17.04 -2.02
N ASP A 492 18.65 16.71 -1.45
CA ASP A 492 18.95 17.04 -0.08
C ASP A 492 19.18 18.55 0.05
N ILE A 493 18.57 19.10 1.08
CA ILE A 493 18.54 20.53 1.34
C ILE A 493 19.08 20.73 2.75
N ASP A 494 20.37 21.04 2.85
CA ASP A 494 20.98 21.57 4.07
C ASP A 494 20.68 23.07 4.18
N GLY A 495 19.66 23.41 4.97
CA GLY A 495 19.21 24.79 5.16
C GLY A 495 18.57 25.39 3.91
N ASN A 496 19.22 26.35 3.26
CA ASN A 496 18.71 27.07 2.07
C ASN A 496 19.48 26.79 0.78
N THR A 497 20.45 25.87 0.78
CA THR A 497 21.30 25.60 -0.39
C THR A 497 21.07 24.18 -0.87
N ALA A 498 20.25 24.02 -1.92
CA ALA A 498 20.16 22.75 -2.62
C ALA A 498 21.47 22.54 -3.40
N THR A 499 22.22 21.49 -3.07
CA THR A 499 23.35 21.07 -3.92
C THR A 499 22.83 20.02 -4.89
N ALA A 500 23.04 20.24 -6.19
CA ALA A 500 22.58 19.31 -7.22
C ALA A 500 23.29 17.94 -7.15
N ASP A 501 24.39 17.87 -6.39
CA ASP A 501 25.21 16.67 -6.20
C ASP A 501 24.80 15.84 -4.96
N ALA A 502 23.82 16.29 -4.17
CA ALA A 502 23.29 15.56 -3.01
C ALA A 502 21.82 15.18 -3.25
N LEU A 503 21.57 14.13 -4.03
CA LEU A 503 20.23 13.55 -4.13
C LEU A 503 19.90 12.82 -2.83
N ILE A 504 18.63 12.79 -2.44
CA ILE A 504 18.17 11.84 -1.43
C ILE A 504 18.32 10.45 -2.02
N ASP A 505 19.13 9.64 -1.36
CA ASP A 505 19.72 8.44 -1.91
C ASP A 505 19.68 7.31 -0.86
N TYR A 506 18.85 6.30 -1.12
CA TYR A 506 18.73 5.12 -0.27
C TYR A 506 19.50 3.91 -0.82
N HIS A 507 20.50 4.12 -1.69
CA HIS A 507 21.48 3.08 -2.03
C HIS A 507 22.35 2.80 -0.79
N LEU A 508 22.85 1.57 -0.71
CA LEU A 508 23.59 1.03 0.42
C LEU A 508 25.04 1.53 0.41
N GLU A 509 25.50 2.00 1.55
CA GLU A 509 26.89 2.37 1.78
C GLU A 509 27.77 1.22 2.29
N ALA A 510 29.09 1.38 2.16
CA ALA A 510 30.05 0.40 2.62
C ALA A 510 29.89 0.16 4.12
N GLY A 511 29.80 -1.11 4.52
CA GLY A 511 29.61 -1.48 5.92
C GLY A 511 28.14 -1.56 6.36
N SER A 512 27.18 -1.33 5.45
CA SER A 512 25.78 -1.63 5.71
C SER A 512 25.60 -3.12 6.02
N PRO A 513 24.85 -3.49 7.08
CA PRO A 513 24.53 -4.88 7.40
C PRO A 513 23.57 -5.52 6.38
N ALA A 514 23.04 -4.74 5.43
CA ALA A 514 22.21 -5.23 4.33
C ALA A 514 23.02 -5.90 3.21
N ILE A 515 24.33 -5.62 3.12
CA ILE A 515 25.19 -6.16 2.07
C ILE A 515 25.36 -7.67 2.25
N ASP A 516 25.20 -8.44 1.16
CA ASP A 516 25.28 -9.90 1.11
C ASP A 516 24.34 -10.63 2.10
N ALA A 517 23.28 -9.97 2.57
CA ALA A 517 22.46 -10.45 3.69
C ALA A 517 21.22 -11.26 3.28
N ALA A 518 20.86 -11.31 2.00
CA ALA A 518 19.63 -11.97 1.58
C ALA A 518 19.66 -13.50 1.73
N ALA A 519 18.46 -14.07 1.87
CA ALA A 519 18.16 -15.50 1.87
C ALA A 519 18.89 -16.34 0.84
N ALA A 520 18.86 -15.87 -0.39
CA ALA A 520 19.22 -16.59 -1.59
C ALA A 520 19.69 -15.56 -2.60
N SER A 521 20.66 -15.97 -3.42
CA SER A 521 21.11 -15.16 -4.56
C SER A 521 19.94 -15.00 -5.52
N ALA A 522 19.49 -13.77 -5.69
CA ALA A 522 18.32 -13.39 -6.48
C ALA A 522 18.54 -13.52 -8.00
N GLY A 523 19.73 -13.95 -8.45
CA GLY A 523 20.26 -13.89 -9.82
C GLY A 523 19.53 -14.67 -10.91
N THR A 524 18.25 -14.99 -10.77
CA THR A 524 17.40 -15.49 -11.85
C THR A 524 16.03 -14.81 -11.87
N GLY A 525 15.47 -14.62 -13.06
CA GLY A 525 14.11 -14.12 -13.22
C GLY A 525 13.93 -12.66 -12.83
N ILE A 526 12.79 -12.34 -12.20
CA ILE A 526 12.36 -10.96 -11.89
C ILE A 526 13.17 -10.28 -10.78
N TYR A 527 14.09 -10.98 -10.13
CA TYR A 527 14.96 -10.44 -9.08
C TYR A 527 16.44 -10.35 -9.53
N SER A 528 16.70 -10.57 -10.82
CA SER A 528 18.06 -10.63 -11.36
C SER A 528 18.76 -9.27 -11.46
N THR A 529 18.01 -8.19 -11.37
CA THR A 529 18.53 -6.82 -11.27
C THR A 529 17.86 -6.10 -10.10
N ASP A 530 18.56 -5.14 -9.52
CA ASP A 530 18.05 -4.23 -8.49
C ASP A 530 17.23 -3.06 -9.10
N ILE A 531 17.09 -1.97 -8.34
CA ILE A 531 16.28 -0.81 -8.71
C ILE A 531 16.89 0.07 -9.80
N ASP A 532 18.21 0.14 -9.94
CA ASP A 532 18.90 0.95 -10.94
C ASP A 532 19.44 0.11 -12.11
N GLY A 533 19.31 -1.22 -12.02
CA GLY A 533 19.55 -2.17 -13.09
C GLY A 533 20.83 -2.98 -12.92
N ASP A 534 21.50 -2.85 -11.79
CA ASP A 534 22.68 -3.62 -11.45
C ASP A 534 22.34 -5.10 -11.21
N ALA A 535 23.21 -5.98 -11.71
CA ALA A 535 22.98 -7.41 -11.66
C ALA A 535 23.12 -7.94 -10.23
N ARG A 536 22.23 -8.83 -9.82
CA ARG A 536 22.26 -9.49 -8.50
C ARG A 536 22.77 -10.94 -8.61
N PRO A 537 23.69 -11.42 -7.76
CA PRO A 537 24.49 -10.66 -6.80
C PRO A 537 25.77 -10.07 -7.43
N GLN A 538 26.28 -8.97 -6.88
CA GLN A 538 27.64 -8.44 -7.14
C GLN A 538 28.66 -8.98 -6.14
N GLY A 539 28.20 -9.42 -4.97
CA GLY A 539 29.00 -10.01 -3.90
C GLY A 539 28.86 -11.53 -3.78
N ALA A 540 28.98 -12.01 -2.54
CA ALA A 540 28.78 -13.42 -2.21
C ALA A 540 27.30 -13.83 -2.29
N ARG A 541 26.38 -12.91 -1.99
CA ARG A 541 24.93 -13.08 -2.00
C ARG A 541 24.29 -11.77 -2.45
N THR A 542 22.97 -11.79 -2.62
CA THR A 542 22.22 -10.58 -2.92
C THR A 542 22.06 -9.74 -1.67
N ASP A 543 22.02 -8.43 -1.83
CA ASP A 543 21.75 -7.49 -0.76
C ASP A 543 20.28 -7.52 -0.34
N THR A 544 20.03 -7.33 0.95
CA THR A 544 18.69 -7.12 1.49
C THR A 544 18.20 -5.74 1.06
N GLY A 545 16.95 -5.63 0.60
CA GLY A 545 16.40 -4.37 0.08
C GLY A 545 16.52 -4.21 -1.43
N ALA A 546 16.11 -3.03 -1.91
CA ALA A 546 15.88 -2.74 -3.33
C ALA A 546 17.15 -2.41 -4.13
N ASP A 547 18.25 -2.13 -3.44
CA ASP A 547 19.56 -1.81 -4.01
C ASP A 547 20.53 -2.99 -3.88
N GLU A 548 21.44 -3.15 -4.83
CA GLU A 548 22.59 -4.06 -4.79
C GLU A 548 23.88 -3.25 -4.88
N ARG A 549 24.67 -3.26 -3.81
CA ARG A 549 25.90 -2.49 -3.77
C ARG A 549 26.99 -3.10 -4.66
N LEU A 550 27.58 -2.25 -5.52
CA LEU A 550 28.76 -2.56 -6.35
C LEU A 550 30.09 -2.66 -5.58
#